data_AF-A0A074VNU9-F1
#
_entry.id   AF-A0A074VNU9-F1
#
_cell.length_a   1.000
_cell.length_b   1.000
_cell.length_c   1.000
_cell.angle_alpha   90.00
_cell.angle_beta   90.00
_cell.angle_gamma   90.00
#
_symmetry.space_group_name_H-M   'P 1'
#
loop_
_entity.id
_entity.type
_entity.pdbx_description
1 polymer ?
#
loop_
_entity_poly.entity_id
_entity_poly.type
_entity_poly.pdbx_seq_one_letter_code
_entity_poly.pdbx_strand_id
1 'polypeptide(L)'
;MSFPLKPQRSFCQADGFLAPVAEAVWVNGPIGETLEVLDTGVKHICDLFKAPLCQASIYPVLICGARWMREQNLLVVLILLVLRVPVEHITADYISCVQGLQIDEGRFKSRGEADLVRAMVEKEAEWVMAVKNHVDDSYGGAEGYLTRGGVTLEEMGSLRDALQASGSRKEADHYETAEDP
;
A
#
# COMPACT_ATOMS: atom_id res chain seq x y z
N MET A 1 -49.58 5.12 17.05
CA MET A 1 -48.50 5.49 18.01
C MET A 1 -47.69 4.21 18.25
N SER A 2 -46.60 3.97 17.49
CA SER A 2 -45.18 4.26 17.80
C SER A 2 -44.80 3.78 19.22
N PHE A 3 -43.83 2.89 19.45
CA PHE A 3 -42.43 2.93 18.99
C PHE A 3 -41.77 1.52 18.89
N PRO A 4 -40.62 1.40 18.18
CA PRO A 4 -39.97 0.13 17.87
C PRO A 4 -39.00 -0.34 18.96
N LEU A 5 -38.88 -1.67 19.08
CA LEU A 5 -37.85 -2.34 19.87
C LEU A 5 -36.47 -2.12 19.22
N LYS A 6 -35.61 -1.32 19.86
CA LYS A 6 -34.18 -1.25 19.52
C LYS A 6 -33.47 -2.52 19.99
N PRO A 7 -32.51 -3.07 19.24
CA PRO A 7 -31.69 -4.18 19.71
C PRO A 7 -30.71 -3.66 20.77
N GLN A 8 -30.72 -4.30 21.94
CA GLN A 8 -29.70 -4.07 22.97
C GLN A 8 -28.35 -4.59 22.47
N ARG A 9 -27.41 -3.67 22.21
CA ARG A 9 -25.99 -4.01 22.12
C ARG A 9 -25.43 -4.08 23.53
N SER A 10 -25.07 -5.28 23.98
CA SER A 10 -24.27 -5.48 25.17
C SER A 10 -22.88 -4.92 24.93
N PHE A 11 -22.59 -3.77 25.53
CA PHE A 11 -21.26 -3.19 25.62
C PHE A 11 -20.62 -3.74 26.89
N CYS A 12 -19.72 -4.72 26.74
CA CYS A 12 -18.76 -5.01 27.80
C CYS A 12 -17.76 -3.86 27.86
N GLN A 13 -17.77 -3.22 29.02
CA GLN A 13 -16.96 -2.10 29.46
C GLN A 13 -15.47 -2.37 29.25
N ALA A 14 -14.86 -1.65 28.31
CA ALA A 14 -13.41 -1.44 28.25
C ALA A 14 -13.15 0.02 28.61
N ASP A 15 -12.20 0.24 29.51
CA ASP A 15 -12.05 1.42 30.36
C ASP A 15 -11.98 2.77 29.62
N GLY A 16 -12.64 3.77 30.23
CA GLY A 16 -12.98 5.09 29.70
C GLY A 16 -11.86 6.08 29.42
N PHE A 17 -10.62 5.62 29.19
CA PHE A 17 -9.52 6.48 28.76
C PHE A 17 -9.07 6.20 27.32
N LEU A 18 -9.24 4.97 26.84
CA LEU A 18 -8.87 4.59 25.47
C LEU A 18 -10.01 4.78 24.47
N ALA A 19 -11.26 4.89 24.91
CA ALA A 19 -12.39 5.08 24.02
C ALA A 19 -12.31 6.40 23.21
N PRO A 20 -11.98 7.56 23.78
CA PRO A 20 -11.88 8.81 23.01
C PRO A 20 -10.69 8.82 22.06
N VAL A 21 -9.57 8.20 22.46
CA VAL A 21 -8.35 8.11 21.63
C VAL A 21 -8.55 7.11 20.50
N ALA A 22 -9.12 5.94 20.78
CA ALA A 22 -9.51 4.98 19.76
C ALA A 22 -10.54 5.62 18.81
N GLU A 23 -11.57 6.28 19.32
CA GLU A 23 -12.57 6.97 18.50
C GLU A 23 -11.96 8.09 17.66
N ALA A 24 -11.01 8.88 18.19
CA ALA A 24 -10.26 9.87 17.41
C ALA A 24 -9.34 9.26 16.33
N VAL A 25 -8.71 8.12 16.61
CA VAL A 25 -7.94 7.34 15.62
C VAL A 25 -8.87 6.77 14.54
N TRP A 26 -10.07 6.32 14.94
CA TRP A 26 -11.13 5.87 14.02
C TRP A 26 -11.75 7.01 13.20
N VAL A 27 -11.77 8.26 13.69
CA VAL A 27 -12.29 9.44 12.97
C VAL A 27 -11.52 9.70 11.68
N ASN A 28 -10.19 9.47 11.67
CA ASN A 28 -9.37 9.63 10.47
C ASN A 28 -9.52 8.44 9.49
N GLY A 29 -9.95 7.29 9.98
CA GLY A 29 -10.14 6.08 9.20
C GLY A 29 -8.84 5.54 8.56
N PRO A 30 -8.92 4.40 7.85
CA PRO A 30 -7.73 3.76 7.27
C PRO A 30 -7.02 4.63 6.22
N ILE A 31 -7.75 5.55 5.57
CA ILE A 31 -7.17 6.52 4.62
C ILE A 31 -6.39 7.58 5.38
N GLY A 32 -6.97 8.21 6.41
CA GLY A 32 -6.30 9.26 7.17
C GLY A 32 -5.01 8.78 7.84
N GLU A 33 -5.00 7.57 8.40
CA GLU A 33 -3.77 6.93 8.91
C GLU A 33 -2.68 6.82 7.82
N THR A 34 -3.07 6.45 6.60
CA THR A 34 -2.13 6.34 5.47
C THR A 34 -1.54 7.69 5.09
N LEU A 35 -2.37 8.74 5.05
CA LEU A 35 -1.92 10.10 4.71
C LEU A 35 -0.97 10.66 5.78
N GLU A 36 -1.26 10.40 7.05
CA GLU A 36 -0.37 10.76 8.15
C GLU A 36 0.98 10.02 8.07
N VAL A 37 0.97 8.73 7.69
CA VAL A 37 2.21 7.97 7.43
C VAL A 37 3.00 8.55 6.26
N LEU A 38 2.34 9.00 5.19
CA LEU A 38 3.01 9.70 4.09
C LEU A 38 3.71 10.97 4.58
N ASP A 39 3.03 11.78 5.38
CA ASP A 39 3.55 13.07 5.82
C ASP A 39 4.65 12.97 6.88
N THR A 40 4.51 12.03 7.81
CA THR A 40 5.47 11.83 8.90
C THR A 40 6.63 10.91 8.49
N GLY A 41 6.39 10.01 7.54
CA GLY A 41 7.29 8.94 7.12
C GLY A 41 8.19 9.28 5.93
N VAL A 42 8.12 10.49 5.36
CA VAL A 42 8.83 10.90 4.13
C VAL A 42 10.27 10.39 4.08
N LYS A 43 11.05 10.63 5.13
CA LYS A 43 12.47 10.21 5.17
C LYS A 43 12.63 8.69 5.08
N HIS A 44 11.89 7.94 5.91
CA HIS A 44 11.98 6.48 5.94
C HIS A 44 11.54 5.86 4.61
N ILE A 45 10.44 6.37 4.04
CA ILE A 45 9.94 5.91 2.75
C ILE A 45 11.00 6.20 1.67
N CYS A 46 11.56 7.41 1.62
CA CYS A 46 12.58 7.76 0.62
C CYS A 46 13.90 7.01 0.80
N ASP A 47 14.31 6.67 2.01
CA ASP A 47 15.49 5.84 2.26
C ASP A 47 15.31 4.43 1.66
N LEU A 48 14.09 3.88 1.63
CA LEU A 48 13.78 2.62 0.93
C LEU A 48 13.87 2.75 -0.59
N PHE A 49 13.60 3.93 -1.16
CA PHE A 49 13.82 4.16 -2.59
C PHE A 49 15.32 4.23 -2.91
N LYS A 50 16.10 4.96 -2.10
CA LYS A 50 17.54 5.16 -2.31
C LYS A 50 18.37 3.89 -2.17
N ALA A 51 18.17 3.16 -1.08
CA ALA A 51 19.10 2.11 -0.69
C ALA A 51 18.93 0.84 -1.56
N PRO A 52 17.76 0.18 -1.58
CA PRO A 52 17.54 -0.96 -2.46
C PRO A 52 17.01 -0.57 -3.85
N LEU A 53 15.89 0.14 -3.96
CA LEU A 53 15.07 0.11 -5.19
C LEU A 53 15.72 0.76 -6.43
N CYS A 54 16.62 1.71 -6.25
CA CYS A 54 17.29 2.36 -7.39
C CYS A 54 18.52 1.59 -7.91
N GLN A 55 18.87 0.45 -7.30
CA GLN A 55 20.03 -0.36 -7.71
C GLN A 55 19.61 -1.49 -8.67
N ALA A 56 20.02 -1.42 -9.93
CA ALA A 56 19.67 -2.46 -10.92
C ALA A 56 20.07 -3.89 -10.50
N SER A 57 21.12 -4.05 -9.68
CA SER A 57 21.62 -5.34 -9.21
C SER A 57 20.71 -6.07 -8.22
N ILE A 58 19.71 -5.39 -7.64
CA ILE A 58 18.84 -6.01 -6.64
C ILE A 58 17.61 -6.69 -7.23
N TYR A 59 17.37 -6.53 -8.53
CA TYR A 59 16.22 -7.12 -9.21
C TYR A 59 16.49 -8.59 -9.56
N PRO A 60 15.52 -9.50 -9.34
CA PRO A 60 14.12 -9.25 -8.95
C PRO A 60 13.91 -8.95 -7.45
N VAL A 61 12.99 -8.03 -7.14
CA VAL A 61 12.65 -7.60 -5.76
C VAL A 61 11.28 -8.14 -5.35
N LEU A 62 11.20 -8.70 -4.14
CA LEU A 62 9.93 -9.03 -3.48
C LEU A 62 9.65 -8.01 -2.38
N ILE A 63 8.56 -7.26 -2.50
CA ILE A 63 8.05 -6.39 -1.42
C ILE A 63 7.01 -7.20 -0.64
N CYS A 64 7.33 -7.55 0.60
CA CYS A 64 6.43 -8.26 1.51
C CYS A 64 6.65 -7.81 2.96
N GLY A 65 5.73 -8.13 3.84
CA GLY A 65 5.83 -7.78 5.26
C GLY A 65 4.81 -8.52 6.12
N ALA A 66 5.06 -8.50 7.44
CA ALA A 66 4.51 -9.47 8.37
C ALA A 66 3.02 -9.29 8.73
N ARG A 67 2.44 -8.10 8.55
CA ARG A 67 1.06 -7.81 8.96
C ARG A 67 0.45 -6.69 8.13
N TRP A 68 -0.73 -6.97 7.55
CA TRP A 68 -1.65 -6.14 6.76
C TRP A 68 -1.00 -5.24 5.69
N MET A 69 -1.41 -5.44 4.45
CA MET A 69 -0.86 -4.92 3.20
C MET A 69 -0.79 -3.38 3.02
N ARG A 70 -1.11 -2.55 4.01
CA ARG A 70 -1.25 -1.10 3.79
C ARG A 70 0.08 -0.41 3.49
N GLU A 71 1.07 -0.56 4.36
CA GLU A 71 2.34 0.16 4.19
C GLU A 71 3.17 -0.40 3.02
N GLN A 72 2.99 -1.69 2.71
CA GLN A 72 3.61 -2.33 1.54
C GLN A 72 2.93 -1.89 0.25
N ASN A 73 1.59 -1.88 0.20
CA ASN A 73 0.85 -1.39 -0.96
C ASN A 73 1.08 0.11 -1.16
N LEU A 74 1.31 0.88 -0.10
CA LEU A 74 1.69 2.28 -0.20
C LEU A 74 2.99 2.44 -0.99
N LEU A 75 4.01 1.63 -0.66
CA LEU A 75 5.26 1.64 -1.38
C LEU A 75 5.07 1.25 -2.86
N VAL A 76 4.27 0.21 -3.14
CA VAL A 76 3.97 -0.23 -4.51
C VAL A 76 3.22 0.86 -5.30
N VAL A 77 2.21 1.50 -4.70
CA VAL A 77 1.47 2.61 -5.32
C VAL A 77 2.41 3.77 -5.64
N LEU A 78 3.30 4.16 -4.72
CA LEU A 78 4.28 5.23 -4.97
C LEU A 78 5.22 4.86 -6.13
N ILE A 79 5.69 3.62 -6.21
CA ILE A 79 6.50 3.15 -7.34
C ILE A 79 5.70 3.28 -8.65
N LEU A 80 4.47 2.76 -8.71
CA LEU A 80 3.64 2.80 -9.92
C LEU A 80 3.30 4.23 -10.36
N LEU A 81 3.10 5.14 -9.41
CA LEU A 81 2.91 6.57 -9.71
C LEU A 81 4.19 7.20 -10.32
N VAL A 82 5.38 6.85 -9.82
CA VAL A 82 6.67 7.30 -10.40
C VAL A 82 6.89 6.72 -11.80
N LEU A 83 6.43 5.49 -12.04
CA LEU A 83 6.40 4.87 -13.37
C LEU A 83 5.32 5.46 -14.30
N ARG A 84 4.50 6.41 -13.80
CA ARG A 84 3.39 7.04 -14.51
C ARG A 84 2.34 6.04 -15.01
N VAL A 85 2.11 4.98 -14.24
CA VAL A 85 1.02 4.03 -14.50
C VAL A 85 -0.32 4.73 -14.23
N PRO A 86 -1.32 4.62 -15.14
CA PRO A 86 -2.65 5.18 -14.92
C PRO A 86 -3.28 4.68 -13.61
N VAL A 87 -3.89 5.60 -12.86
CA VAL A 87 -4.39 5.32 -11.49
C VAL A 87 -5.48 4.24 -11.49
N GLU A 88 -6.22 4.09 -12.57
CA GLU A 88 -7.25 3.08 -12.75
C GLU A 88 -6.64 1.66 -12.75
N HIS A 89 -5.46 1.50 -13.36
CA HIS A 89 -4.74 0.22 -13.36
C HIS A 89 -4.14 -0.09 -11.99
N ILE A 90 -3.59 0.93 -11.31
CA ILE A 90 -3.09 0.78 -9.93
C ILE A 90 -4.23 0.36 -8.99
N THR A 91 -5.40 0.99 -9.14
CA THR A 91 -6.59 0.70 -8.35
C THR A 91 -7.08 -0.72 -8.59
N ALA A 92 -7.15 -1.15 -9.86
CA ALA A 92 -7.55 -2.52 -10.19
C ALA A 92 -6.60 -3.58 -9.61
N ASP A 93 -5.28 -3.34 -9.68
CA ASP A 93 -4.27 -4.21 -9.08
C ASP A 93 -4.42 -4.31 -7.56
N TYR A 94 -4.53 -3.15 -6.89
CA TYR A 94 -4.75 -3.07 -5.45
C TYR A 94 -6.01 -3.83 -5.00
N ILE A 95 -7.13 -3.60 -5.68
CA ILE A 95 -8.41 -4.29 -5.39
C ILE A 95 -8.25 -5.80 -5.57
N SER A 96 -7.62 -6.24 -6.65
CA SER A 96 -7.38 -7.67 -6.90
C SER A 96 -6.54 -8.30 -5.78
N CYS A 97 -5.53 -7.57 -5.28
CA CYS A 97 -4.71 -8.01 -4.15
C CYS A 97 -5.52 -8.10 -2.85
N VAL A 98 -6.37 -7.10 -2.56
CA VAL A 98 -7.19 -7.08 -1.35
C VAL A 98 -8.28 -8.16 -1.38
N GLN A 99 -8.95 -8.36 -2.50
CA GLN A 99 -9.97 -9.40 -2.68
C GLN A 99 -9.39 -10.82 -2.69
N GLY A 100 -8.14 -10.96 -3.16
CA GLY A 100 -7.39 -12.22 -3.11
C GLY A 100 -6.97 -12.63 -1.70
N LEU A 101 -7.04 -11.72 -0.72
CA LEU A 101 -6.84 -12.07 0.69
C LEU A 101 -8.03 -12.93 1.14
N GLN A 102 -7.78 -14.23 1.31
CA GLN A 102 -8.65 -15.05 2.15
C GLN A 102 -8.48 -14.61 3.61
N ILE A 103 -9.20 -13.56 3.98
CA ILE A 103 -9.23 -13.04 5.33
C ILE A 103 -9.96 -14.07 6.19
N ASP A 104 -9.18 -14.96 6.80
CA ASP A 104 -9.66 -15.85 7.85
C ASP A 104 -9.92 -15.04 9.11
N GLU A 105 -11.20 -14.78 9.40
CA GLU A 105 -11.63 -14.04 10.59
C GLU A 105 -11.09 -14.65 11.90
N GLY A 106 -10.73 -15.95 11.90
CA GLY A 106 -10.11 -16.64 13.03
C GLY A 106 -8.65 -16.29 13.30
N ARG A 107 -7.96 -15.58 12.38
CA ARG A 107 -6.56 -15.12 12.57
C ARG A 107 -6.44 -13.79 13.31
N PHE A 108 -7.54 -13.06 13.45
CA PHE A 108 -7.52 -11.78 14.16
C PHE A 108 -7.35 -12.01 15.65
N LYS A 109 -6.31 -11.40 16.23
CA LYS A 109 -6.03 -11.51 17.67
C LYS A 109 -6.94 -10.58 18.49
N SER A 110 -7.62 -9.65 17.83
CA SER A 110 -8.59 -8.75 18.46
C SER A 110 -9.70 -8.33 17.50
N ARG A 111 -10.85 -7.96 18.08
CA ARG A 111 -12.01 -7.43 17.35
C ARG A 111 -11.68 -6.16 16.56
N GLY A 112 -10.78 -5.32 17.06
CA GLY A 112 -10.34 -4.11 16.37
C GLY A 112 -9.55 -4.38 15.08
N GLU A 113 -8.78 -5.46 15.01
CA GLU A 113 -8.05 -5.83 13.78
C GLU A 113 -9.02 -6.30 12.68
N ALA A 114 -10.07 -7.05 13.03
CA ALA A 114 -11.08 -7.50 12.08
C ALA A 114 -11.90 -6.33 11.51
N ASP A 115 -12.33 -5.40 12.38
CA ASP A 115 -13.09 -4.21 11.98
C ASP A 115 -12.23 -3.29 11.11
N LEU A 116 -10.93 -3.17 11.39
CA LEU A 116 -10.00 -2.37 10.57
C LEU A 116 -9.86 -2.95 9.15
N VAL A 117 -9.71 -4.26 9.03
CA VAL A 117 -9.58 -4.91 7.72
C VAL A 117 -10.87 -4.80 6.92
N ARG A 118 -12.03 -4.95 7.57
CA ARG A 118 -13.32 -4.70 6.92
C ARG A 118 -13.41 -3.27 6.39
N ALA A 119 -13.01 -2.28 7.20
CA ALA A 119 -13.00 -0.88 6.78
C ALA A 119 -12.03 -0.60 5.61
N MET A 120 -10.94 -1.38 5.46
CA MET A 120 -10.08 -1.30 4.29
C MET A 120 -10.75 -1.86 3.04
N VAL A 121 -11.35 -3.05 3.13
CA VAL A 121 -12.08 -3.67 2.03
C VAL A 121 -13.23 -2.77 1.58
N GLU A 122 -13.94 -2.14 2.51
CA GLU A 122 -15.03 -1.21 2.20
C GLU A 122 -14.57 0.07 1.48
N LYS A 123 -13.32 0.51 1.70
CA LYS A 123 -12.75 1.74 1.12
C LYS A 123 -11.65 1.48 0.09
N GLU A 124 -11.53 0.26 -0.40
CA GLU A 124 -10.41 -0.19 -1.23
C GLU A 124 -10.29 0.61 -2.55
N ALA A 125 -11.43 0.96 -3.14
CA ALA A 125 -11.49 1.73 -4.38
C ALA A 125 -11.13 3.21 -4.18
N GLU A 126 -11.33 3.76 -2.97
CA GLU A 126 -11.06 5.17 -2.66
C GLU A 126 -9.61 5.38 -2.21
N TRP A 127 -8.97 4.36 -1.66
CA TRP A 127 -7.67 4.48 -1.02
C TRP A 127 -6.55 4.92 -1.99
N VAL A 128 -6.45 4.29 -3.16
CA VAL A 128 -5.43 4.65 -4.17
C VAL A 128 -5.62 6.09 -4.66
N MET A 129 -6.88 6.48 -4.92
CA MET A 129 -7.21 7.84 -5.33
C MET A 129 -6.90 8.87 -4.24
N ALA A 130 -7.17 8.55 -2.98
CA ALA A 130 -6.85 9.43 -1.85
C ALA A 130 -5.33 9.63 -1.70
N VAL A 131 -4.55 8.55 -1.81
CA VAL A 131 -3.08 8.63 -1.79
C VAL A 131 -2.57 9.49 -2.95
N LYS A 132 -3.05 9.23 -4.18
CA LYS A 132 -2.65 10.00 -5.35
C LYS A 132 -2.95 11.50 -5.18
N ASN A 133 -4.18 11.84 -4.81
CA ASN A 133 -4.59 13.24 -4.64
C ASN A 133 -3.76 13.93 -3.56
N HIS A 134 -3.54 13.28 -2.42
CA HIS A 134 -2.72 13.85 -1.35
C HIS A 134 -1.27 14.11 -1.80
N VAL A 135 -0.68 13.17 -2.53
CA VAL A 135 0.67 13.30 -3.08
C VAL A 135 0.75 14.41 -4.13
N ASP A 136 -0.24 14.50 -5.01
CA ASP A 136 -0.34 15.56 -6.02
C ASP A 136 -0.48 16.94 -5.37
N ASP A 137 -1.42 17.09 -4.44
CA ASP A 137 -1.77 18.37 -3.82
C ASP A 137 -0.68 18.86 -2.86
N SER A 138 -0.10 17.97 -2.05
CA SER A 138 0.83 18.34 -0.98
C SER A 138 2.29 18.38 -1.43
N TYR A 139 2.62 17.67 -2.52
CA TYR A 139 4.01 17.49 -2.96
C TYR A 139 4.24 17.80 -4.45
N GLY A 140 3.19 18.12 -5.22
CA GLY A 140 3.30 18.33 -6.67
C GLY A 140 3.50 17.02 -7.44
N GLY A 141 3.08 15.89 -6.85
CA GLY A 141 3.14 14.55 -7.43
C GLY A 141 4.20 13.65 -6.82
N ALA A 142 4.24 12.39 -7.26
CA ALA A 142 5.08 11.35 -6.65
C ALA A 142 6.60 11.66 -6.78
N GLU A 143 7.03 12.26 -7.89
CA GLU A 143 8.42 12.72 -8.04
C GLU A 143 8.74 13.85 -7.04
N GLY A 144 7.79 14.77 -6.83
CA GLY A 144 7.91 15.84 -5.83
C GLY A 144 8.00 15.31 -4.39
N TYR A 145 7.20 14.28 -4.09
CA TYR A 145 7.26 13.59 -2.80
C TYR A 145 8.64 12.96 -2.55
N LEU A 146 9.16 12.20 -3.53
CA LEU A 146 10.46 11.53 -3.41
C LEU A 146 11.64 12.51 -3.38
N THR A 147 11.61 13.55 -4.21
CA THR A 147 12.64 14.62 -4.17
C THR A 147 12.67 15.34 -2.83
N ARG A 148 11.52 15.52 -2.17
CA ARG A 148 11.46 16.13 -0.82
C ARG A 148 12.14 15.26 0.25
N GLY A 149 12.11 13.94 0.13
CA GLY A 149 12.92 13.04 0.95
C GLY A 149 14.35 12.81 0.41
N GLY A 150 14.71 13.54 -0.64
CA GLY A 150 16.06 13.62 -1.19
C GLY A 150 16.41 12.55 -2.22
N VAL A 151 15.44 11.80 -2.77
CA VAL A 151 15.67 10.93 -3.92
C VAL A 151 15.88 11.80 -5.16
N THR A 152 16.95 11.55 -5.89
CA THR A 152 17.31 12.30 -7.09
C THR A 152 16.52 11.84 -8.32
N LEU A 153 16.43 12.71 -9.33
CA LEU A 153 15.82 12.35 -10.62
C LEU A 153 16.57 11.21 -11.34
N GLU A 154 17.89 11.11 -11.11
CA GLU A 154 18.74 10.04 -11.65
C GLU A 154 18.43 8.68 -11.00
N GLU A 155 18.27 8.66 -9.67
CA GLU A 155 17.83 7.46 -8.93
C GLU A 155 16.43 7.01 -9.41
N MET A 156 15.48 7.94 -9.56
CA MET A 156 14.16 7.65 -10.12
C MET A 156 14.22 7.18 -11.59
N GLY A 157 15.17 7.69 -12.38
CA GLY A 157 15.45 7.21 -13.74
C GLY A 157 15.91 5.75 -13.73
N SER A 158 16.87 5.42 -12.87
CA SER A 158 17.39 4.07 -12.69
C SER A 158 16.29 3.08 -12.30
N LEU A 159 15.38 3.48 -11.40
CA LEU A 159 14.20 2.70 -11.02
C LEU A 159 13.29 2.41 -12.24
N ARG A 160 12.99 3.43 -13.05
CA ARG A 160 12.19 3.27 -14.27
C ARG A 160 12.84 2.30 -15.24
N ASP A 161 14.12 2.47 -15.49
CA ASP A 161 14.87 1.63 -16.43
C ASP A 161 14.88 0.18 -15.96
N ALA A 162 15.15 -0.08 -14.67
CA ALA A 162 15.18 -1.43 -14.11
C ALA A 162 13.82 -2.15 -14.25
N LEU A 163 12.72 -1.46 -13.95
CA LEU A 163 11.37 -2.03 -13.99
C LEU A 163 10.82 -2.16 -15.42
N GLN A 164 11.10 -1.19 -16.31
CA GLN A 164 10.60 -1.19 -17.70
C GLN A 164 11.44 -2.08 -18.63
N ALA A 165 12.75 -2.19 -18.43
CA ALA A 165 13.61 -3.04 -19.26
C ALA A 165 13.32 -4.54 -19.08
N SER A 166 12.78 -4.93 -17.92
CA SER A 166 12.44 -6.31 -17.62
C SER A 166 11.30 -6.88 -18.49
N GLY A 167 10.45 -6.02 -19.07
CA GLY A 167 9.42 -6.41 -20.04
C GLY A 167 9.93 -6.75 -21.43
N SER A 168 11.24 -6.55 -21.70
CA SER A 168 11.87 -6.82 -23.00
C SER A 168 12.81 -8.03 -23.01
N ARG A 169 12.87 -8.81 -21.92
CA ARG A 169 13.67 -10.04 -21.89
C ARG A 169 12.98 -11.09 -22.74
N LYS A 170 13.31 -11.11 -24.04
CA LYS A 170 12.95 -12.19 -24.96
C LYS A 170 13.33 -13.50 -24.29
N GLU A 171 12.39 -14.44 -24.22
CA GLU A 171 12.68 -15.86 -24.02
C GLU A 171 13.71 -16.26 -25.09
N ALA A 172 14.96 -16.34 -24.67
CA ALA A 172 16.03 -16.91 -25.45
C ALA A 172 16.67 -17.99 -24.59
N ASP A 173 16.46 -19.21 -25.08
CA ASP A 173 17.34 -20.36 -24.97
C ASP A 173 17.34 -21.13 -23.65
N HIS A 174 16.69 -22.30 -23.66
CA HIS A 174 17.32 -23.58 -23.31
C HIS A 174 16.46 -24.76 -23.83
N TYR A 175 16.80 -25.28 -25.01
CA TYR A 175 16.71 -26.72 -25.27
C TYR A 175 18.11 -27.17 -25.70
N GLU A 176 18.91 -27.52 -24.69
CA GLU A 176 20.06 -28.38 -24.89
C GLU A 176 19.56 -29.82 -24.66
N THR A 177 19.30 -30.53 -25.75
CA THR A 177 19.18 -32.00 -25.72
C THR A 177 20.35 -32.57 -26.51
N ALA A 178 21.41 -32.82 -25.75
CA ALA A 178 22.27 -34.00 -25.77
C ALA A 178 22.29 -34.84 -27.07
N GLU A 179 23.46 -34.82 -27.73
CA GLU A 179 24.11 -36.03 -28.28
C GLU A 179 24.15 -37.10 -27.15
N ASP A 180 24.04 -38.42 -27.34
CA ASP A 180 24.17 -39.33 -28.47
C ASP A 180 23.62 -40.71 -27.97
N PRO A 181 23.54 -41.76 -28.80
CA PRO A 181 24.66 -42.72 -28.78
C PRO A 181 25.09 -43.27 -30.15
#